data_AF-A0A8S3SFG8-F1
#
_entry.id   AF-A0A8S3SFG8-F1
#
_cell.length_a   1.000
_cell.length_b   1.000
_cell.length_c   1.000
_cell.angle_alpha   90.00
_cell.angle_beta   90.00
_cell.angle_gamma   90.00
#
_symmetry.space_group_name_H-M   'P 1'
#
loop_
_entity.id
_entity.type
_entity.pdbx_description
1 polymer ?
#
loop_
_entity_poly.entity_id
_entity_poly.type
_entity_poly.pdbx_seq_one_letter_code
_entity_poly.pdbx_strand_id
1 'polypeptide(L)'
;MVSTTDLPTKECRNSLSARTQPDVVSELIEKEVFKGFLYGPFKDPPFQKYRVSPIGIAEGKYSGKKRLILDLSSPHNDDKHLSINDLIDKQDCSMSYVRIDDAIDVILKFGRNSWLCKFDISDAFKNCPIIPNSEKMKARLPLNKVDRICEFIKKLCRKKSCTKRELLQLLGHLNFASRVILPGRSFVSYLIGLSTTVNDLHHYVKLDKECRVDLEFWLLFLSSWNGVNMFYSRQFYSSYDMELFTDASSTKGFGGYFKGEWFYSSWPSNIAYPDKTFSMAFLELYPIVVSAILWGSQWTTKRILVWCDNEATVAIVKKGRSKCLQIMKLMRKLTWCACKYNFHFSAKHVPGYQNDISDALSRLQIDRFRKLAPSAAQHPMKCPSSSDVMWS
;
A
#
# COMPACT_ATOMS: atom_id res chain seq x y z
N MET A 1 -23.24 -19.83 9.84
CA MET A 1 -22.64 -19.51 8.54
C MET A 1 -23.44 -20.22 7.48
N VAL A 2 -24.23 -19.50 6.68
CA VAL A 2 -24.79 -20.09 5.46
C VAL A 2 -23.62 -20.26 4.51
N SER A 3 -23.36 -21.51 4.10
CA SER A 3 -22.34 -21.82 3.10
C SER A 3 -22.61 -20.99 1.84
N THR A 4 -21.69 -20.09 1.48
CA THR A 4 -21.77 -19.20 0.30
C THR A 4 -21.79 -19.95 -1.04
N THR A 5 -21.73 -21.28 -1.02
CA THR A 5 -21.59 -22.13 -2.21
C THR A 5 -22.90 -22.49 -2.91
N ASP A 6 -24.07 -22.09 -2.39
CA ASP A 6 -25.36 -22.51 -2.97
C ASP A 6 -26.43 -21.41 -3.12
N LEU A 7 -26.01 -20.20 -3.51
CA LEU A 7 -26.97 -19.17 -3.90
C LEU A 7 -27.60 -19.51 -5.27
N PRO A 8 -28.94 -19.61 -5.37
CA PRO A 8 -29.60 -19.88 -6.63
C PRO A 8 -29.52 -18.68 -7.58
N THR A 9 -29.60 -18.95 -8.88
CA THR A 9 -29.77 -17.90 -9.90
C THR A 9 -31.07 -17.16 -9.64
N LYS A 10 -31.03 -15.83 -9.70
CA LYS A 10 -32.23 -14.98 -9.55
C LYS A 10 -32.12 -13.77 -10.45
N GLU A 11 -33.21 -13.49 -11.14
CA GLU A 11 -33.34 -12.33 -12.00
C GLU A 11 -34.44 -11.39 -11.49
N CYS A 12 -34.06 -10.14 -11.25
CA CYS A 12 -34.97 -9.08 -10.87
C CYS A 12 -35.23 -8.15 -12.05
N ARG A 13 -36.48 -7.75 -12.24
CA ARG A 13 -36.88 -6.86 -13.34
C ARG A 13 -36.48 -5.42 -13.05
N ASN A 14 -35.94 -4.74 -14.05
CA ASN A 14 -35.61 -3.31 -13.98
C ASN A 14 -36.76 -2.45 -13.51
N SER A 15 -36.42 -1.35 -12.83
CA SER A 15 -37.41 -0.41 -12.32
C SER A 15 -38.18 0.26 -13.48
N LEU A 16 -39.35 0.83 -13.16
CA LEU A 16 -40.12 1.58 -14.15
C LEU A 16 -39.30 2.72 -14.76
N SER A 17 -38.48 3.42 -13.97
CA SER A 17 -37.69 4.56 -14.43
C SER A 17 -36.60 4.20 -15.45
N ALA A 18 -36.07 2.98 -15.41
CA ALA A 18 -35.18 2.47 -16.44
C ALA A 18 -35.95 2.04 -17.70
N ARG A 19 -37.10 1.37 -17.54
CA ARG A 19 -37.89 0.88 -18.68
C ARG A 19 -38.50 2.01 -19.52
N THR A 20 -38.83 3.14 -18.91
CA THR A 20 -39.39 4.29 -19.63
C THR A 20 -38.33 5.12 -20.37
N GLN A 21 -37.03 4.88 -20.11
CA GLN A 21 -35.93 5.65 -20.69
C GLN A 21 -34.78 4.73 -21.15
N PRO A 22 -35.04 3.79 -22.08
CA PRO A 22 -34.06 2.79 -22.49
C PRO A 22 -32.81 3.41 -23.14
N ASP A 23 -32.96 4.47 -23.93
CA ASP A 23 -31.83 5.10 -24.63
C ASP A 23 -30.83 5.72 -23.65
N VAL A 24 -31.34 6.39 -22.61
CA VAL A 24 -30.52 6.97 -21.53
C VAL A 24 -29.79 5.87 -20.75
N VAL A 25 -30.45 4.74 -20.52
CA VAL A 25 -29.84 3.59 -19.86
C VAL A 25 -28.68 3.05 -20.69
N SER A 26 -28.89 2.84 -21.99
CA SER A 26 -27.86 2.36 -22.92
C SER A 26 -26.66 3.29 -22.95
N GLU A 27 -26.88 4.60 -23.09
CA GLU A 27 -25.81 5.62 -23.11
C GLU A 27 -24.99 5.62 -21.80
N LEU A 28 -25.67 5.50 -20.65
CA LEU A 28 -25.00 5.45 -19.35
C LEU A 28 -24.19 4.17 -19.17
N ILE A 29 -24.71 3.01 -19.60
CA ILE A 29 -23.98 1.74 -19.55
C ILE A 29 -22.75 1.80 -20.45
N GLU A 30 -22.88 2.29 -21.68
CA GLU A 30 -21.75 2.45 -22.63
C GLU A 30 -20.65 3.32 -22.03
N LYS A 31 -21.00 4.43 -21.37
CA LYS A 31 -20.02 5.28 -20.67
C LYS A 31 -19.28 4.54 -19.58
N GLU A 32 -19.97 3.70 -18.80
CA GLU A 32 -19.35 2.91 -17.72
C GLU A 32 -18.46 1.78 -18.27
N VAL A 33 -18.86 1.13 -19.36
CA VAL A 33 -18.04 0.15 -20.10
C VAL A 33 -16.80 0.82 -20.68
N PHE A 34 -16.94 1.98 -21.33
CA PHE A 34 -15.82 2.73 -21.89
C PHE A 34 -14.80 3.16 -20.82
N LYS A 35 -15.27 3.53 -19.63
CA LYS A 35 -14.40 3.82 -18.47
C LYS A 35 -13.73 2.58 -17.88
N GLY A 36 -14.13 1.38 -18.29
CA GLY A 36 -13.64 0.10 -17.77
C GLY A 36 -14.18 -0.24 -16.38
N PHE A 37 -15.34 0.31 -16.00
CA PHE A 37 -15.99 0.02 -14.71
C PHE A 37 -16.97 -1.16 -14.78
N LEU A 38 -17.43 -1.51 -15.98
CA LEU A 38 -18.31 -2.65 -16.24
C LEU A 38 -17.73 -3.54 -17.34
N TYR A 39 -18.05 -4.84 -17.28
CA TYR A 39 -17.80 -5.80 -18.36
C TYR A 39 -19.13 -6.17 -19.03
N GLY A 40 -19.11 -6.32 -20.35
CA GLY A 40 -20.30 -6.52 -21.17
C GLY A 40 -20.59 -5.29 -22.05
N PRO A 41 -21.84 -5.10 -22.53
CA PRO A 41 -22.98 -6.00 -22.33
C PRO A 41 -22.75 -7.37 -22.98
N PHE A 42 -23.13 -8.44 -22.29
CA PHE A 42 -23.07 -9.80 -22.82
C PHE A 42 -24.42 -10.16 -23.44
N LYS A 43 -24.42 -10.93 -24.54
CA LYS A 43 -25.66 -11.43 -25.16
C LYS A 43 -26.37 -12.44 -24.26
N ASP A 44 -25.59 -13.26 -23.58
CA ASP A 44 -26.05 -14.30 -22.65
C ASP A 44 -25.30 -14.18 -21.31
N PRO A 45 -25.88 -14.63 -20.18
CA PRO A 45 -25.21 -14.60 -18.89
C PRO A 45 -23.87 -15.35 -18.95
N PRO A 46 -22.75 -14.71 -18.57
CA PRO A 46 -21.41 -15.30 -18.72
C PRO A 46 -21.08 -16.38 -17.67
N PHE A 47 -22.00 -16.69 -16.75
CA PHE A 47 -21.80 -17.62 -15.64
C PHE A 47 -22.99 -18.56 -15.50
N GLN A 48 -22.74 -19.79 -15.02
CA GLN A 48 -23.79 -20.81 -14.81
C GLN A 48 -24.74 -20.46 -13.64
N LYS A 49 -24.20 -19.89 -12.56
CA LYS A 49 -24.96 -19.31 -11.44
C LYS A 49 -24.75 -17.80 -11.43
N TYR A 50 -25.83 -17.01 -11.43
CA TYR A 50 -25.73 -15.56 -11.51
C TYR A 50 -26.89 -14.82 -10.81
N ARG A 51 -26.69 -13.55 -10.50
CA ARG A 51 -27.73 -12.66 -9.96
C ARG A 51 -27.88 -11.46 -10.88
N VAL A 52 -29.10 -11.16 -11.29
CA VAL A 52 -29.43 -9.93 -12.02
C VAL A 52 -30.17 -9.00 -11.07
N SER A 53 -29.46 -7.99 -10.58
CA SER A 53 -30.04 -6.88 -9.83
C SER A 53 -30.66 -5.86 -10.78
N PRO A 54 -31.83 -5.29 -10.43
CA PRO A 54 -32.51 -4.37 -11.30
C PRO A 54 -31.79 -3.03 -11.32
N ILE A 55 -31.78 -2.41 -12.50
CA ILE A 55 -31.31 -1.04 -12.67
C ILE A 55 -32.48 -0.06 -12.71
N GLY A 56 -32.19 1.17 -12.31
CA GLY A 56 -33.09 2.31 -12.36
C GLY A 56 -32.37 3.58 -12.79
N ILE A 57 -33.15 4.60 -13.15
CA ILE A 57 -32.65 5.96 -13.36
C ILE A 57 -33.09 6.83 -12.20
N ALA A 58 -32.15 7.59 -11.64
CA ALA A 58 -32.42 8.68 -10.72
C ALA A 58 -31.84 9.99 -11.24
N GLU A 59 -32.51 11.08 -10.91
CA GLU A 59 -32.15 12.42 -11.37
C GLU A 59 -31.65 13.26 -10.18
N GLY A 60 -30.49 13.90 -10.35
CA GLY A 60 -29.94 14.75 -9.29
C GLY A 60 -30.78 16.01 -9.12
N LYS A 61 -31.38 16.18 -7.93
CA LYS A 61 -32.34 17.24 -7.55
C LYS A 61 -32.03 18.66 -8.03
N TYR A 62 -30.74 19.03 -8.12
CA TYR A 62 -30.30 20.38 -8.52
C TYR A 62 -29.58 20.44 -9.88
N SER A 63 -29.18 19.29 -10.43
CA SER A 63 -28.32 19.24 -11.63
C SER A 63 -29.03 18.72 -12.88
N GLY A 64 -30.22 18.11 -12.72
CA GLY A 64 -30.89 17.35 -13.79
C GLY A 64 -30.10 16.13 -14.27
N LYS A 65 -28.92 15.85 -13.69
CA LYS A 65 -28.04 14.78 -14.14
C LYS A 65 -28.65 13.43 -13.78
N LYS A 66 -28.99 12.66 -14.82
CA LYS A 66 -29.45 11.28 -14.70
C LYS A 66 -28.29 10.35 -14.33
N ARG A 67 -28.54 9.43 -13.41
CA ARG A 67 -27.60 8.44 -12.90
C ARG A 67 -28.24 7.07 -12.93
N LEU A 68 -27.45 6.08 -13.33
CA LEU A 68 -27.81 4.68 -13.19
C LEU A 68 -27.74 4.30 -11.71
N ILE A 69 -28.82 3.73 -11.18
CA ILE A 69 -28.88 3.11 -9.87
C ILE A 69 -28.96 1.61 -10.05
N LEU A 70 -28.11 0.87 -9.33
CA LEU A 70 -28.20 -0.57 -9.19
C LEU A 70 -28.84 -0.88 -7.84
N ASP A 71 -29.99 -1.53 -7.84
CA ASP A 71 -30.68 -1.90 -6.60
C ASP A 71 -30.16 -3.25 -6.09
N LEU A 72 -29.16 -3.19 -5.22
CA LEU A 72 -28.58 -4.37 -4.56
C LEU A 72 -29.43 -4.89 -3.40
N SER A 73 -30.51 -4.19 -3.04
CA SER A 73 -31.48 -4.62 -2.02
C SER A 73 -32.67 -5.38 -2.61
N SER A 74 -32.77 -5.47 -3.94
CA SER A 74 -33.74 -6.33 -4.61
C SER A 74 -33.30 -7.82 -4.59
N PRO A 75 -34.23 -8.78 -4.43
CA PRO A 75 -35.66 -8.61 -4.18
C PRO A 75 -35.95 -8.14 -2.75
N HIS A 76 -36.91 -7.23 -2.60
CA HIS A 76 -37.36 -6.76 -1.29
C HIS A 76 -38.33 -7.77 -0.68
N ASN A 77 -38.14 -8.12 0.60
CA ASN A 77 -39.04 -8.98 1.38
C ASN A 77 -39.28 -10.39 0.77
N ASP A 78 -38.25 -11.01 0.17
CA ASP A 78 -38.30 -12.38 -0.35
C ASP A 78 -37.48 -13.32 0.56
N ASP A 79 -38.14 -13.96 1.51
CA ASP A 79 -37.49 -14.86 2.50
C ASP A 79 -36.77 -16.05 1.85
N LYS A 80 -37.11 -16.38 0.59
CA LYS A 80 -36.48 -17.48 -0.16
C LYS A 80 -35.26 -17.01 -0.96
N HIS A 81 -35.14 -15.72 -1.23
CA HIS A 81 -34.06 -15.15 -2.05
C HIS A 81 -33.52 -13.88 -1.42
N LEU A 82 -32.51 -14.03 -0.58
CA LEU A 82 -31.77 -12.91 0.00
C LEU A 82 -31.26 -11.96 -1.10
N SER A 83 -31.29 -10.65 -0.81
CA SER A 83 -30.68 -9.62 -1.65
C SER A 83 -29.15 -9.66 -1.52
N ILE A 84 -28.43 -8.97 -2.41
CA ILE A 84 -26.96 -8.92 -2.32
C ILE A 84 -26.54 -8.25 -1.01
N ASN A 85 -27.26 -7.23 -0.56
CA ASN A 85 -26.97 -6.54 0.70
C ASN A 85 -27.24 -7.42 1.93
N ASP A 86 -28.23 -8.31 1.89
CA ASP A 86 -28.51 -9.22 3.01
C ASP A 86 -27.45 -10.31 3.17
N LEU A 87 -26.72 -10.60 2.10
CA LEU A 87 -25.62 -11.58 2.09
C LEU A 87 -24.30 -11.02 2.64
N ILE A 88 -24.23 -9.71 2.90
CA ILE A 88 -23.03 -9.07 3.45
C ILE A 88 -23.10 -9.12 4.97
N ASP A 89 -22.12 -9.78 5.60
CA ASP A 89 -22.01 -9.81 7.06
C ASP A 89 -21.70 -8.41 7.61
N LYS A 90 -22.65 -7.88 8.40
CA LYS A 90 -22.58 -6.54 9.00
C LYS A 90 -21.50 -6.44 10.07
N GLN A 91 -21.09 -7.56 10.69
CA GLN A 91 -19.99 -7.60 11.66
C GLN A 91 -18.64 -7.45 10.96
N ASP A 92 -18.50 -8.04 9.77
CA ASP A 92 -17.25 -8.00 8.99
C ASP A 92 -17.09 -6.76 8.10
N CYS A 93 -18.19 -6.03 7.86
CA CYS A 93 -18.25 -4.87 6.97
C CYS A 93 -18.90 -3.64 7.63
N SER A 94 -18.59 -3.38 8.91
CA SER A 94 -19.12 -2.21 9.62
C SER A 94 -18.61 -0.89 9.00
N MET A 95 -19.53 -0.02 8.56
CA MET A 95 -19.20 1.33 8.09
C MET A 95 -19.31 2.34 9.24
N SER A 96 -18.24 3.10 9.46
CA SER A 96 -18.26 4.28 10.34
C SER A 96 -18.21 5.54 9.48
N TYR A 97 -19.22 6.40 9.62
CA TYR A 97 -19.27 7.68 8.93
C TYR A 97 -18.58 8.76 9.76
N VAL A 98 -17.75 9.56 9.09
CA VAL A 98 -17.21 10.81 9.67
C VAL A 98 -18.38 11.75 9.94
N ARG A 99 -18.46 12.27 11.15
CA ARG A 99 -19.51 13.17 11.63
C ARG A 99 -19.14 14.63 11.38
N ILE A 100 -20.12 15.51 11.49
CA ILE A 100 -19.89 16.95 11.45
C ILE A 100 -19.00 17.37 12.62
N ASP A 101 -19.18 16.76 13.79
CA ASP A 101 -18.37 17.03 14.98
C ASP A 101 -16.88 16.77 14.72
N ASP A 102 -16.54 15.67 14.03
CA ASP A 102 -15.15 15.36 13.66
C ASP A 102 -14.54 16.46 12.78
N ALA A 103 -15.34 17.03 11.86
CA ALA A 103 -14.90 18.12 11.00
C ALA A 103 -14.75 19.43 11.79
N ILE A 104 -15.66 19.71 12.74
CA ILE A 104 -15.59 20.87 13.63
C ILE A 104 -14.33 20.79 14.48
N ASP A 105 -14.04 19.64 15.08
CA ASP A 105 -12.84 19.42 15.90
C ASP A 105 -11.56 19.70 15.10
N VAL A 106 -11.52 19.26 13.84
CA VAL A 106 -10.40 19.55 12.94
C VAL A 106 -10.28 21.05 12.66
N ILE A 107 -11.38 21.74 12.38
CA ILE A 107 -11.38 23.19 12.10
C ILE A 107 -10.93 23.98 13.34
N LEU A 108 -11.48 23.66 14.51
CA LEU A 108 -11.11 24.30 15.78
C LEU A 108 -9.64 24.08 16.11
N LYS A 109 -9.12 22.87 15.85
CA LYS A 109 -7.71 22.53 16.06
C LYS A 109 -6.75 23.33 15.18
N PHE A 110 -7.10 23.59 13.92
CA PHE A 110 -6.25 24.37 13.01
C PHE A 110 -6.41 25.89 13.21
N GLY A 111 -7.53 26.34 13.78
CA GLY A 111 -7.72 27.71 14.21
C GLY A 111 -7.92 28.73 13.08
N ARG A 112 -8.06 29.99 13.47
CA ARG A 112 -8.35 31.12 12.57
C ARG A 112 -7.19 31.35 11.61
N ASN A 113 -7.50 31.76 10.37
CA ASN A 113 -6.56 31.95 9.24
C ASN A 113 -5.99 30.66 8.61
N SER A 114 -6.54 29.50 8.94
CA SER A 114 -6.21 28.24 8.26
C SER A 114 -6.89 28.12 6.89
N TRP A 115 -6.18 27.53 5.93
CA TRP A 115 -6.69 27.29 4.58
C TRP A 115 -7.42 25.94 4.53
N LEU A 116 -8.64 25.94 4.01
CA LEU A 116 -9.43 24.72 3.79
C LEU A 116 -9.43 24.38 2.30
N CYS A 117 -9.13 23.13 1.97
CA CYS A 117 -9.28 22.60 0.63
C CYS A 117 -10.15 21.34 0.65
N LYS A 118 -11.14 21.28 -0.24
CA LYS A 118 -11.96 20.09 -0.46
C LYS A 118 -11.53 19.44 -1.77
N PHE A 119 -11.15 18.17 -1.69
CA PHE A 119 -10.92 17.34 -2.86
C PHE A 119 -12.06 16.33 -3.00
N ASP A 120 -12.79 16.41 -4.11
CA ASP A 120 -13.77 15.39 -4.47
C ASP A 120 -13.09 14.30 -5.31
N ILE A 121 -13.26 13.04 -4.89
CA ILE A 121 -12.71 11.91 -5.64
C ILE A 121 -13.79 11.40 -6.59
N SER A 122 -13.70 11.79 -7.86
CA SER A 122 -14.60 11.31 -8.90
C SER A 122 -14.60 9.79 -8.99
N ASP A 123 -15.79 9.18 -9.03
CA ASP A 123 -15.99 7.74 -9.14
C ASP A 123 -15.25 6.93 -8.05
N ALA A 124 -15.09 7.49 -6.83
CA ALA A 124 -14.29 6.94 -5.73
C ALA A 124 -14.45 5.43 -5.49
N PHE A 125 -15.69 4.94 -5.39
CA PHE A 125 -15.96 3.52 -5.15
C PHE A 125 -15.53 2.62 -6.31
N LYS A 126 -15.59 3.11 -7.55
CA LYS A 126 -15.20 2.38 -8.76
C LYS A 126 -13.69 2.40 -9.00
N ASN A 127 -12.98 3.33 -8.35
CA ASN A 127 -11.51 3.34 -8.34
C ASN A 127 -10.93 2.23 -7.45
N CYS A 128 -11.74 1.61 -6.59
CA CYS A 128 -11.37 0.39 -5.88
C CYS A 128 -11.79 -0.82 -6.75
N PRO A 129 -10.85 -1.54 -7.38
CA PRO A 129 -11.20 -2.66 -8.24
C PRO A 129 -11.85 -3.77 -7.40
N ILE A 130 -13.14 -4.02 -7.63
CA ILE A 130 -13.84 -5.20 -7.13
C ILE A 130 -13.60 -6.30 -8.17
N ILE A 131 -12.69 -7.22 -7.87
CA ILE A 131 -12.53 -8.42 -8.69
C ILE A 131 -13.66 -9.39 -8.29
N PRO A 132 -14.34 -10.09 -9.23
CA PRO A 132 -15.37 -11.13 -8.96
C PRO A 132 -14.82 -12.40 -8.30
N ASN A 133 -13.88 -12.23 -7.38
CA ASN A 133 -13.41 -13.26 -6.49
C ASN A 133 -13.04 -12.60 -5.16
N SER A 134 -14.09 -12.23 -4.42
CA SER A 134 -14.03 -11.86 -3.00
C SER A 134 -13.45 -12.98 -2.12
N GLU A 135 -13.30 -14.21 -2.64
CA GLU A 135 -12.64 -15.32 -1.95
C GLU A 135 -11.10 -15.25 -2.03
N LYS A 136 -10.53 -14.57 -3.04
CA LYS A 136 -9.07 -14.53 -3.28
C LYS A 136 -8.36 -13.32 -2.67
N MET A 137 -9.09 -12.35 -2.11
CA MET A 137 -8.53 -11.17 -1.42
C MET A 137 -7.40 -10.48 -2.21
N LYS A 138 -7.68 -10.05 -3.45
CA LYS A 138 -6.67 -9.45 -4.36
C LYS A 138 -7.13 -8.09 -4.89
N ALA A 139 -6.19 -7.14 -4.96
CA ALA A 139 -6.31 -5.90 -5.72
C ALA A 139 -5.45 -5.97 -6.98
N ARG A 140 -5.95 -5.44 -8.11
CA ARG A 140 -5.23 -5.47 -9.39
C ARG A 140 -5.09 -4.08 -10.01
N LEU A 141 -3.92 -3.78 -10.55
CA LEU A 141 -3.71 -2.65 -11.46
C LEU A 141 -3.95 -3.14 -12.91
N PRO A 142 -4.88 -2.55 -13.67
CA PRO A 142 -5.11 -2.94 -15.07
C PRO A 142 -3.82 -2.88 -15.90
N LEU A 143 -3.54 -3.91 -16.71
CA LEU A 143 -2.27 -4.04 -17.44
C LEU A 143 -2.02 -2.87 -18.39
N ASN A 144 -3.04 -2.40 -19.10
CA ASN A 144 -2.95 -1.20 -19.94
C ASN A 144 -2.50 0.06 -19.16
N LYS A 145 -2.86 0.17 -17.86
CA LYS A 145 -2.36 1.24 -17.00
C LYS A 145 -0.92 0.99 -16.57
N VAL A 146 -0.53 -0.25 -16.31
CA VAL A 146 0.87 -0.65 -16.06
C VAL A 146 1.74 -0.25 -17.25
N ASP A 147 1.37 -0.66 -18.46
CA ASP A 147 2.10 -0.40 -19.70
C ASP A 147 2.28 1.11 -19.93
N ARG A 148 1.19 1.88 -19.79
CA ARG A 148 1.22 3.34 -19.92
C ARG A 148 2.17 3.99 -18.92
N ILE A 149 2.22 3.51 -17.68
CA ILE A 149 3.14 4.02 -16.65
C ILE A 149 4.58 3.69 -17.04
N CYS A 150 4.85 2.43 -17.41
CA CYS A 150 6.17 1.97 -17.83
C CYS A 150 6.69 2.77 -19.04
N GLU A 151 5.86 3.03 -20.05
CA GLU A 151 6.21 3.86 -21.20
C GLU A 151 6.53 5.31 -20.81
N PHE A 152 5.72 5.91 -19.92
CA PHE A 152 5.97 7.26 -19.43
C PHE A 152 7.32 7.35 -18.69
N ILE A 153 7.60 6.38 -17.81
CA ILE A 153 8.87 6.32 -17.07
C ILE A 153 10.04 6.15 -18.05
N LYS A 154 9.96 5.20 -19.00
CA LYS A 154 11.00 5.00 -20.03
C LYS A 154 11.29 6.28 -20.81
N LYS A 155 10.25 7.05 -21.16
CA LYS A 155 10.39 8.35 -21.82
C LYS A 155 11.14 9.37 -20.94
N LEU A 156 10.82 9.45 -19.65
CA LEU A 156 11.49 10.36 -18.72
C LEU A 156 12.94 9.97 -18.44
N CYS A 157 13.25 8.68 -18.30
CA CYS A 157 14.63 8.19 -18.06
C CYS A 157 15.61 8.62 -19.16
N ARG A 158 15.12 8.77 -20.41
CA ARG A 158 15.91 9.24 -21.57
C ARG A 158 16.24 10.75 -21.53
N LYS A 159 15.54 11.54 -20.70
CA LYS A 159 15.73 12.99 -20.62
C LYS A 159 16.64 13.36 -19.45
N LYS A 160 17.33 14.50 -19.53
CA LYS A 160 18.08 15.09 -18.40
C LYS A 160 17.18 15.93 -17.47
N SER A 161 16.08 16.46 -18.00
CA SER A 161 15.08 17.26 -17.31
C SER A 161 13.69 17.04 -17.91
N CYS A 162 12.64 17.40 -17.18
CA CYS A 162 11.27 17.40 -17.67
C CYS A 162 10.51 18.61 -17.13
N THR A 163 9.37 18.95 -17.71
CA THR A 163 8.54 20.03 -17.17
C THR A 163 7.88 19.60 -15.85
N LYS A 164 7.59 20.55 -14.95
CA LYS A 164 6.82 20.28 -13.73
C LYS A 164 5.48 19.59 -14.05
N ARG A 165 4.82 19.97 -15.15
CA ARG A 165 3.60 19.31 -15.64
C ARG A 165 3.82 17.83 -15.95
N GLU A 166 4.88 17.48 -16.68
CA GLU A 166 5.20 16.06 -16.98
C GLU A 166 5.47 15.27 -15.69
N LEU A 167 6.21 15.85 -14.74
CA LEU A 167 6.50 15.20 -13.46
C LEU A 167 5.23 14.98 -12.62
N LEU A 168 4.35 15.99 -12.55
CA LEU A 168 3.06 15.89 -11.84
C LEU A 168 2.10 14.87 -12.50
N GLN A 169 2.13 14.74 -13.83
CA GLN A 169 1.37 13.71 -14.54
C GLN A 169 1.84 12.31 -14.15
N LEU A 170 3.16 12.07 -14.16
CA LEU A 170 3.72 10.80 -13.69
C LEU A 170 3.33 10.55 -12.23
N LEU A 171 3.48 11.55 -11.34
CA LEU A 171 3.10 11.46 -9.94
C LEU A 171 1.63 11.07 -9.76
N GLY A 172 0.73 11.61 -10.57
CA GLY A 172 -0.69 11.22 -10.58
C GLY A 172 -0.88 9.73 -10.87
N HIS A 173 -0.16 9.21 -11.88
CA HIS A 173 -0.20 7.80 -12.23
C HIS A 173 0.40 6.90 -11.14
N LEU A 174 1.54 7.28 -10.56
CA LEU A 174 2.21 6.53 -9.49
C LEU A 174 1.41 6.54 -8.19
N ASN A 175 0.73 7.65 -7.87
CA ASN A 175 -0.19 7.72 -6.74
C ASN A 175 -1.39 6.79 -6.94
N PHE A 176 -1.91 6.69 -8.16
CA PHE A 176 -2.96 5.72 -8.48
C PHE A 176 -2.45 4.28 -8.30
N ALA A 177 -1.27 3.96 -8.83
CA ALA A 177 -0.64 2.64 -8.66
C ALA A 177 -0.39 2.31 -7.17
N SER A 178 0.01 3.29 -6.36
CA SER A 178 0.26 3.17 -4.93
C SER A 178 -0.99 2.92 -4.07
N ARG A 179 -2.19 2.93 -4.66
CA ARG A 179 -3.42 2.44 -4.00
C ARG A 179 -3.50 0.91 -4.02
N VAL A 180 -2.89 0.29 -5.04
CA VAL A 180 -2.79 -1.17 -5.16
C VAL A 180 -1.45 -1.64 -4.58
N ILE A 181 -0.38 -0.89 -4.80
CA ILE A 181 0.97 -1.16 -4.31
C ILE A 181 1.23 -0.30 -3.07
N LEU A 182 0.62 -0.68 -1.95
CA LEU A 182 0.62 0.12 -0.71
C LEU A 182 2.02 0.59 -0.26
N PRO A 183 3.09 -0.25 -0.30
CA PRO A 183 4.42 0.20 0.09
C PRO A 183 5.04 1.21 -0.89
N GLY A 184 4.61 1.23 -2.16
CA GLY A 184 5.23 2.03 -3.23
C GLY A 184 5.25 3.55 -2.99
N ARG A 185 4.46 4.06 -2.04
CA ARG A 185 4.40 5.49 -1.68
C ARG A 185 5.76 6.08 -1.30
N SER A 186 6.67 5.28 -0.71
CA SER A 186 8.01 5.75 -0.33
C SER A 186 8.80 6.29 -1.53
N PHE A 187 8.60 5.71 -2.72
CA PHE A 187 9.24 6.09 -3.98
C PHE A 187 8.51 7.23 -4.72
N VAL A 188 7.44 7.78 -4.15
CA VAL A 188 6.73 8.94 -4.70
C VAL A 188 7.18 10.23 -4.01
N SER A 189 7.60 10.15 -2.75
CA SER A 189 7.91 11.33 -1.94
C SER A 189 9.04 12.18 -2.49
N TYR A 190 10.09 11.58 -3.06
CA TYR A 190 11.20 12.35 -3.62
C TYR A 190 10.76 13.14 -4.86
N LEU A 191 10.00 12.48 -5.74
CA LEU A 191 9.44 13.11 -6.95
C LEU A 191 8.50 14.27 -6.60
N ILE A 192 7.70 14.14 -5.52
CA ILE A 192 6.88 15.26 -5.02
C ILE A 192 7.78 16.42 -4.58
N GLY A 193 8.80 16.16 -3.76
CA GLY A 193 9.74 17.19 -3.32
C GLY A 193 10.42 17.90 -4.49
N LEU A 194 10.86 17.13 -5.47
CA LEU A 194 11.48 17.62 -6.70
C LEU A 194 10.51 18.47 -7.54
N SER A 195 9.21 18.14 -7.56
CA SER A 195 8.20 18.97 -8.24
C SER A 195 7.96 20.35 -7.61
N THR A 196 8.39 20.54 -6.35
CA THR A 196 8.25 21.81 -5.62
C THR A 196 9.45 22.75 -5.79
N THR A 197 10.51 22.32 -6.46
CA THR A 197 11.71 23.16 -6.68
C THR A 197 11.51 24.26 -7.72
N VAL A 198 10.40 24.23 -8.46
CA VAL A 198 10.03 25.24 -9.45
C VAL A 198 8.57 25.67 -9.27
N ASN A 199 8.28 26.93 -9.59
CA ASN A 199 6.96 27.53 -9.36
C ASN A 199 5.95 27.09 -10.42
N ASP A 200 6.21 27.38 -11.70
CA ASP A 200 5.24 27.20 -12.78
C ASP A 200 5.27 25.83 -13.46
N LEU A 201 4.12 25.44 -14.03
CA LEU A 201 3.94 24.12 -14.65
C LEU A 201 4.83 23.87 -15.87
N HIS A 202 5.24 24.93 -16.57
CA HIS A 202 6.06 24.85 -17.78
C HIS A 202 7.56 24.94 -17.47
N HIS A 203 7.95 25.24 -16.23
CA HIS A 203 9.35 25.25 -15.81
C HIS A 203 9.94 23.84 -15.77
N TYR A 204 11.23 23.76 -16.07
CA TYR A 204 11.97 22.51 -16.12
C TYR A 204 12.55 22.12 -14.76
N VAL A 205 12.43 20.83 -14.46
CA VAL A 205 12.94 20.17 -13.27
C VAL A 205 14.01 19.18 -13.69
N LYS A 206 15.19 19.24 -13.06
CA LYS A 206 16.31 18.34 -13.35
C LYS A 206 16.03 16.96 -12.77
N LEU A 207 16.19 15.91 -13.58
CA LEU A 207 16.07 14.52 -13.13
C LEU A 207 17.43 14.06 -12.59
N ASP A 208 17.66 14.35 -11.31
CA ASP A 208 18.88 13.97 -10.60
C ASP A 208 19.00 12.45 -10.37
N LYS A 209 20.12 12.04 -9.75
CA LYS A 209 20.41 10.63 -9.48
C LYS A 209 19.33 9.95 -8.64
N GLU A 210 18.85 10.63 -7.60
CA GLU A 210 17.89 10.05 -6.65
C GLU A 210 16.51 9.87 -7.26
N CYS A 211 16.09 10.81 -8.12
CA CYS A 211 14.89 10.67 -8.93
C CYS A 211 15.01 9.49 -9.90
N ARG A 212 16.18 9.30 -10.54
CA ARG A 212 16.41 8.17 -11.45
C ARG A 212 16.31 6.83 -10.74
N VAL A 213 16.88 6.71 -9.56
CA VAL A 213 16.78 5.50 -8.72
C VAL A 213 15.30 5.17 -8.44
N ASP A 214 14.48 6.17 -8.12
CA ASP A 214 13.05 5.95 -7.86
C ASP A 214 12.29 5.57 -9.15
N LEU A 215 12.61 6.18 -10.29
CA LEU A 215 12.02 5.84 -11.59
C LEU A 215 12.40 4.42 -12.02
N GLU A 216 13.66 4.03 -11.85
CA GLU A 216 14.17 2.69 -12.16
C GLU A 216 13.52 1.63 -11.28
N PHE A 217 13.30 1.91 -9.99
CA PHE A 217 12.51 1.05 -9.12
C PHE A 217 11.11 0.80 -9.70
N TRP A 218 10.39 1.88 -10.05
CA TRP A 218 9.03 1.75 -10.55
C TRP A 218 9.00 0.97 -11.86
N LEU A 219 9.97 1.22 -12.75
CA LEU A 219 10.09 0.50 -14.00
C LEU A 219 10.38 -0.99 -13.77
N LEU A 220 11.36 -1.32 -12.93
CA LEU A 220 11.74 -2.69 -12.61
C LEU A 220 10.58 -3.46 -11.97
N PHE A 221 9.92 -2.84 -10.98
CA PHE A 221 8.80 -3.46 -10.28
C PHE A 221 7.61 -3.67 -11.22
N LEU A 222 7.14 -2.61 -11.88
CA LEU A 222 5.94 -2.70 -12.72
C LEU A 222 6.14 -3.62 -13.94
N SER A 223 7.36 -3.71 -14.49
CA SER A 223 7.65 -4.60 -15.63
C SER A 223 7.67 -6.09 -15.25
N SER A 224 7.96 -6.42 -13.99
CA SER A 224 8.04 -7.81 -13.50
C SER A 224 6.81 -8.22 -12.69
N TRP A 225 5.97 -7.26 -12.31
CA TRP A 225 4.80 -7.49 -11.47
C TRP A 225 3.59 -7.88 -12.31
N ASN A 226 2.94 -8.99 -11.95
CA ASN A 226 1.73 -9.51 -12.62
C ASN A 226 0.46 -8.63 -12.44
N GLY A 227 0.62 -7.44 -11.86
CA GLY A 227 -0.44 -6.49 -11.60
C GLY A 227 -1.27 -6.80 -10.35
N VAL A 228 -0.98 -7.86 -9.60
CA VAL A 228 -1.82 -8.35 -8.49
C VAL A 228 -1.12 -8.16 -7.14
N ASN A 229 -1.81 -7.51 -6.21
CA ASN A 229 -1.42 -7.42 -4.80
C ASN A 229 -2.46 -8.21 -3.97
N MET A 230 -2.03 -9.08 -3.06
CA MET A 230 -2.98 -9.73 -2.15
C MET A 230 -3.22 -8.81 -0.96
N PHE A 231 -4.47 -8.63 -0.57
CA PHE A 231 -4.82 -7.87 0.62
C PHE A 231 -4.07 -8.42 1.82
N TYR A 232 -3.61 -7.50 2.65
CA TYR A 232 -2.96 -7.87 3.89
C TYR A 232 -4.00 -8.41 4.89
N SER A 233 -3.53 -9.27 5.78
CA SER A 233 -4.24 -9.66 7.00
C SER A 233 -4.86 -8.43 7.67
N ARG A 234 -6.09 -8.54 8.18
CA ARG A 234 -6.69 -7.45 8.97
C ARG A 234 -5.87 -7.14 10.22
N GLN A 235 -5.33 -8.18 10.86
CA GLN A 235 -4.52 -8.10 12.07
C GLN A 235 -3.11 -7.60 11.79
N PHE A 236 -2.61 -6.75 12.70
CA PHE A 236 -1.18 -6.46 12.83
C PHE A 236 -0.51 -7.51 13.69
N TYR A 237 0.59 -8.06 13.20
CA TYR A 237 1.48 -8.93 13.95
C TYR A 237 2.60 -8.07 14.54
N SER A 238 2.64 -7.99 15.87
CA SER A 238 3.72 -7.33 16.58
C SER A 238 5.04 -8.09 16.48
N SER A 239 6.13 -7.45 16.90
CA SER A 239 7.42 -8.12 17.11
C SER A 239 7.29 -9.40 17.94
N TYR A 240 6.44 -9.44 18.97
CA TYR A 240 6.22 -10.65 19.78
C TYR A 240 5.42 -11.72 19.03
N ASP A 241 4.33 -11.34 18.35
CA ASP A 241 3.51 -12.29 17.58
C ASP A 241 4.32 -12.97 16.47
N MET A 242 5.35 -12.30 15.98
CA MET A 242 6.25 -12.81 14.94
C MET A 242 7.52 -13.46 15.49
N GLU A 243 7.82 -13.30 16.78
CA GLU A 243 9.15 -13.49 17.36
C GLU A 243 10.25 -12.77 16.56
N LEU A 244 9.93 -11.57 16.04
CA LEU A 244 10.81 -10.75 15.22
C LEU A 244 11.43 -9.63 16.04
N PHE A 245 12.72 -9.76 16.28
CA PHE A 245 13.49 -8.94 17.19
C PHE A 245 14.73 -8.40 16.48
N THR A 246 14.94 -7.10 16.50
CA THR A 246 16.07 -6.44 15.85
C THR A 246 16.68 -5.42 16.78
N ASP A 247 18.01 -5.30 16.76
CA ASP A 247 18.72 -4.27 17.51
C ASP A 247 20.06 -3.92 16.87
N ALA A 248 20.58 -2.75 17.23
CA ALA A 248 21.81 -2.18 16.73
C ALA A 248 22.60 -1.48 17.85
N SER A 249 23.86 -1.87 18.01
CA SER A 249 24.82 -1.17 18.85
C SER A 249 25.53 -0.11 18.03
N SER A 250 25.56 1.13 18.50
CA SER A 250 26.18 2.26 17.77
C SER A 250 27.66 2.07 17.45
N THR A 251 28.39 1.26 18.24
CA THR A 251 29.85 1.09 18.11
C THR A 251 30.28 -0.29 17.63
N LYS A 252 29.44 -1.32 17.80
CA LYS A 252 29.86 -2.71 17.52
C LYS A 252 29.26 -3.25 16.23
N GLY A 253 27.94 -3.34 16.17
CA GLY A 253 27.28 -4.03 15.07
C GLY A 253 25.77 -4.02 15.21
N PHE A 254 25.14 -4.97 14.52
CA PHE A 254 23.70 -5.11 14.45
C PHE A 254 23.34 -6.59 14.44
N GLY A 255 22.10 -6.89 14.82
CA GLY A 255 21.62 -8.26 14.88
C GLY A 255 20.11 -8.36 14.81
N GLY A 256 19.65 -9.57 14.51
CA GLY A 256 18.22 -9.87 14.50
C GLY A 256 17.95 -11.34 14.77
N TYR A 257 16.77 -11.60 15.29
CA TYR A 257 16.22 -12.91 15.59
C TYR A 257 14.80 -13.01 15.03
N PHE A 258 14.47 -14.16 14.46
CA PHE A 258 13.14 -14.48 13.93
C PHE A 258 12.88 -15.98 14.04
N LYS A 259 12.00 -16.40 14.96
CA LYS A 259 11.54 -17.79 15.09
C LYS A 259 12.67 -18.83 15.14
N GLY A 260 13.69 -18.58 15.94
CA GLY A 260 14.86 -19.45 16.09
C GLY A 260 15.98 -19.20 15.07
N GLU A 261 15.69 -18.56 13.94
CA GLU A 261 16.70 -18.09 13.00
C GLU A 261 17.29 -16.76 13.48
N TRP A 262 18.56 -16.52 13.20
CA TRP A 262 19.24 -15.32 13.69
C TRP A 262 20.39 -14.90 12.78
N PHE A 263 20.75 -13.63 12.87
CA PHE A 263 21.92 -13.07 12.21
C PHE A 263 22.57 -12.02 13.11
N TYR A 264 23.86 -11.80 12.88
CA TYR A 264 24.61 -10.71 13.48
C TYR A 264 25.78 -10.34 12.59
N SER A 265 26.27 -9.11 12.69
CA SER A 265 27.50 -8.68 12.03
C SER A 265 28.05 -7.43 12.69
N SER A 266 29.37 -7.23 12.62
CA SER A 266 29.97 -5.92 12.84
C SER A 266 29.52 -4.94 11.76
N TRP A 267 29.60 -3.64 12.07
CA TRP A 267 29.34 -2.61 11.06
C TRP A 267 30.32 -2.71 9.88
N PRO A 268 29.84 -2.62 8.63
CA PRO A 268 30.71 -2.58 7.47
C PRO A 268 31.60 -1.32 7.50
N SER A 269 32.87 -1.47 7.13
CA SER A 269 33.87 -0.39 7.16
C SER A 269 33.51 0.81 6.27
N ASN A 270 32.80 0.57 5.16
CA ASN A 270 32.30 1.62 4.26
C ASN A 270 31.09 2.40 4.79
N ILE A 271 30.43 1.88 5.82
CA ILE A 271 29.35 2.56 6.53
C ILE A 271 29.98 3.27 7.74
N ALA A 272 30.90 2.62 8.44
CA ALA A 272 31.66 3.13 9.58
C ALA A 272 32.77 4.12 9.17
N TYR A 273 32.41 5.36 8.79
CA TYR A 273 33.38 6.46 8.69
C TYR A 273 33.62 7.10 10.07
N PRO A 274 34.85 7.59 10.39
CA PRO A 274 35.20 8.07 11.73
C PRO A 274 34.41 9.31 12.21
N ASP A 275 33.89 10.14 11.29
CA ASP A 275 33.39 11.49 11.62
C ASP A 275 31.86 11.66 11.51
N LYS A 276 31.08 10.58 11.32
CA LYS A 276 29.61 10.65 11.36
C LYS A 276 29.04 9.57 12.25
N THR A 277 28.64 9.95 13.45
CA THR A 277 27.68 9.20 14.25
C THR A 277 26.43 8.96 13.41
N PHE A 278 26.08 7.68 13.17
CA PHE A 278 24.81 7.36 12.54
C PHE A 278 23.68 7.94 13.40
N SER A 279 22.69 8.55 12.75
CA SER A 279 21.45 8.87 13.46
C SER A 279 20.87 7.58 14.05
N MET A 280 20.32 7.62 15.26
CA MET A 280 19.69 6.44 15.87
C MET A 280 18.66 5.78 14.93
N ALA A 281 17.91 6.58 14.17
CA ALA A 281 16.96 6.05 13.19
C ALA A 281 17.59 5.25 12.04
N PHE A 282 18.84 5.53 11.69
CA PHE A 282 19.59 4.71 10.72
C PHE A 282 20.00 3.38 11.36
N LEU A 283 20.50 3.42 12.59
CA LEU A 283 20.93 2.24 13.33
C LEU A 283 19.78 1.26 13.53
N GLU A 284 18.61 1.73 13.93
CA GLU A 284 17.43 0.88 14.13
C GLU A 284 16.84 0.36 12.83
N LEU A 285 16.83 1.17 11.76
CA LEU A 285 16.25 0.75 10.49
C LEU A 285 17.12 -0.26 9.75
N TYR A 286 18.44 -0.25 9.95
CA TYR A 286 19.36 -1.15 9.27
C TYR A 286 19.07 -2.65 9.51
N PRO A 287 19.02 -3.17 10.76
CA PRO A 287 18.71 -4.58 11.02
C PRO A 287 17.28 -4.94 10.61
N ILE A 288 16.35 -3.98 10.61
CA ILE A 288 15.00 -4.17 10.05
C ILE A 288 15.07 -4.46 8.54
N VAL A 289 15.88 -3.72 7.79
CA VAL A 289 16.06 -3.96 6.35
C VAL A 289 16.74 -5.31 6.10
N VAL A 290 17.78 -5.64 6.88
CA VAL A 290 18.44 -6.95 6.80
C VAL A 290 17.43 -8.08 7.03
N SER A 291 16.59 -7.95 8.06
CA SER A 291 15.50 -8.88 8.37
C SER A 291 14.54 -9.03 7.18
N ALA A 292 14.16 -7.93 6.53
CA ALA A 292 13.28 -7.96 5.35
C ALA A 292 13.92 -8.61 4.11
N ILE A 293 15.24 -8.55 3.97
CA ILE A 293 15.97 -9.22 2.89
C ILE A 293 15.99 -10.74 3.15
N LEU A 294 16.31 -11.15 4.37
CA LEU A 294 16.52 -12.55 4.73
C LEU A 294 15.20 -13.31 4.93
N TRP A 295 14.21 -12.67 5.56
CA TRP A 295 12.96 -13.33 5.98
C TRP A 295 11.70 -12.81 5.28
N GLY A 296 11.80 -11.79 4.41
CA GLY A 296 10.63 -11.16 3.81
C GLY A 296 9.69 -12.13 3.08
N SER A 297 10.22 -13.20 2.50
CA SER A 297 9.42 -14.27 1.86
C SER A 297 8.50 -15.02 2.83
N GLN A 298 8.82 -15.04 4.12
CA GLN A 298 8.00 -15.66 5.17
C GLN A 298 6.93 -14.72 5.72
N TRP A 299 6.89 -13.47 5.25
CA TRP A 299 6.01 -12.42 5.76
C TRP A 299 4.83 -12.11 4.84
N THR A 300 4.65 -12.88 3.77
CA THR A 300 3.62 -12.66 2.77
C THR A 300 2.23 -12.48 3.40
N THR A 301 1.52 -11.45 2.96
CA THR A 301 0.23 -10.93 3.46
C THR A 301 0.21 -10.39 4.89
N LYS A 302 1.31 -10.44 5.65
CA LYS A 302 1.34 -9.93 7.03
C LYS A 302 1.42 -8.41 7.07
N ARG A 303 0.79 -7.82 8.09
CA ARG A 303 1.02 -6.44 8.51
C ARG A 303 1.91 -6.48 9.74
N ILE A 304 3.19 -6.19 9.55
CA ILE A 304 4.18 -6.26 10.62
C ILE A 304 4.20 -4.93 11.36
N LEU A 305 4.15 -4.99 12.69
CA LEU A 305 4.31 -3.84 13.58
C LEU A 305 5.55 -4.03 14.44
N VAL A 306 6.67 -3.45 14.01
CA VAL A 306 7.92 -3.52 14.76
C VAL A 306 7.93 -2.50 15.90
N TRP A 307 8.42 -2.93 17.05
CA TRP A 307 8.58 -2.05 18.21
C TRP A 307 9.92 -1.34 18.13
N CYS A 308 9.88 -0.02 18.33
CA CYS A 308 11.03 0.88 18.29
C CYS A 308 11.06 1.68 19.58
N ASP A 309 12.25 2.01 20.05
CA ASP A 309 12.50 2.94 21.16
C ASP A 309 12.75 4.38 20.68
N ASN A 310 12.70 4.62 19.36
CA ASN A 310 12.92 5.94 18.77
C ASN A 310 11.75 6.40 17.92
N GLU A 311 11.17 7.53 18.33
CA GLU A 311 10.05 8.15 17.64
C GLU A 311 10.39 8.61 16.22
N ALA A 312 11.64 8.99 15.94
CA ALA A 312 12.06 9.38 14.61
C ALA A 312 11.98 8.19 13.63
N THR A 313 12.44 7.01 14.04
CA THR A 313 12.32 5.77 13.23
C THR A 313 10.85 5.46 12.96
N VAL A 314 10.01 5.54 13.99
CA VAL A 314 8.56 5.33 13.87
C VAL A 314 7.95 6.31 12.88
N ALA A 315 8.29 7.60 12.97
CA ALA A 315 7.78 8.63 12.07
C ALA A 315 8.24 8.40 10.62
N ILE A 316 9.50 7.99 10.42
CA ILE A 316 10.06 7.69 9.09
C ILE A 316 9.34 6.51 8.46
N VAL A 317 9.20 5.41 9.19
CA VAL A 317 8.53 4.18 8.71
C VAL A 317 7.06 4.47 8.39
N LYS A 318 6.32 5.16 9.27
CA LYS A 318 4.91 5.51 9.03
C LYS A 318 4.72 6.43 7.84
N LYS A 319 5.60 7.43 7.67
CA LYS A 319 5.50 8.39 6.55
C LYS A 319 6.06 7.84 5.24
N GLY A 320 6.90 6.81 5.29
CA GLY A 320 7.62 6.28 4.12
C GLY A 320 8.71 7.21 3.60
N ARG A 321 9.15 8.22 4.38
CA ARG A 321 10.07 9.26 3.90
C ARG A 321 10.92 9.89 5.00
N SER A 322 12.12 10.32 4.63
CA SER A 322 13.06 11.09 5.46
C SER A 322 13.75 12.17 4.62
N LYS A 323 14.23 13.24 5.27
CA LYS A 323 15.13 14.21 4.63
C LYS A 323 16.55 13.66 4.48
N CYS A 324 16.91 12.64 5.26
CA CYS A 324 18.23 12.01 5.19
C CYS A 324 18.29 11.00 4.04
N LEU A 325 19.19 11.23 3.09
CA LEU A 325 19.35 10.38 1.91
C LEU A 325 19.76 8.95 2.26
N GLN A 326 20.61 8.76 3.26
CA GLN A 326 21.04 7.42 3.69
C GLN A 326 19.88 6.61 4.26
N ILE A 327 19.00 7.24 5.04
CA ILE A 327 17.77 6.61 5.53
C ILE A 327 16.84 6.28 4.35
N MET A 328 16.75 7.15 3.34
CA MET A 328 15.95 6.85 2.15
C MET A 328 16.47 5.62 1.40
N LYS A 329 17.78 5.40 1.29
CA LYS A 329 18.33 4.17 0.70
C LYS A 329 17.88 2.90 1.43
N LEU A 330 17.83 2.93 2.78
CA LEU A 330 17.26 1.86 3.59
C LEU A 330 15.76 1.69 3.36
N MET A 331 14.99 2.79 3.39
CA MET A 331 13.55 2.76 3.17
C MET A 331 13.17 2.24 1.79
N ARG A 332 13.95 2.56 0.75
CA ARG A 332 13.78 2.02 -0.60
C ARG A 332 13.97 0.51 -0.61
N LYS A 333 15.03 0.00 0.03
CA LYS A 333 15.25 -1.45 0.11
C LYS A 333 14.14 -2.17 0.89
N LEU A 334 13.72 -1.62 2.03
CA LEU A 334 12.59 -2.15 2.80
C LEU A 334 11.32 -2.20 1.96
N THR A 335 11.03 -1.10 1.25
CA THR A 335 9.85 -0.98 0.39
C THR A 335 9.91 -1.96 -0.78
N TRP A 336 11.09 -2.17 -1.39
CA TRP A 336 11.29 -3.19 -2.41
C TRP A 336 10.97 -4.59 -1.89
N CYS A 337 11.50 -4.97 -0.72
CA CYS A 337 11.19 -6.25 -0.10
C CYS A 337 9.68 -6.38 0.19
N ALA A 338 9.06 -5.33 0.71
CA ALA A 338 7.62 -5.29 1.01
C ALA A 338 6.76 -5.49 -0.25
N CYS A 339 7.13 -4.84 -1.36
CA CYS A 339 6.48 -5.03 -2.65
C CYS A 339 6.71 -6.43 -3.22
N LYS A 340 7.96 -6.91 -3.23
CA LYS A 340 8.37 -8.20 -3.80
C LYS A 340 7.71 -9.38 -3.09
N TYR A 341 7.69 -9.37 -1.77
CA TYR A 341 7.17 -10.48 -0.95
C TYR A 341 5.74 -10.25 -0.44
N ASN A 342 5.14 -9.14 -0.87
CA ASN A 342 3.77 -8.73 -0.54
C ASN A 342 3.47 -8.71 0.97
N PHE A 343 4.20 -7.89 1.72
CA PHE A 343 3.91 -7.61 3.13
C PHE A 343 3.76 -6.11 3.36
N HIS A 344 3.16 -5.74 4.50
CA HIS A 344 3.10 -4.36 4.97
C HIS A 344 3.96 -4.21 6.22
N PHE A 345 4.64 -3.07 6.32
CA PHE A 345 5.53 -2.79 7.44
C PHE A 345 5.15 -1.46 8.09
N SER A 346 5.06 -1.47 9.42
CA SER A 346 4.81 -0.29 10.25
C SER A 346 5.62 -0.39 11.54
N ALA A 347 5.67 0.70 12.30
CA ALA A 347 6.39 0.76 13.56
C ALA A 347 5.56 1.43 14.67
N LYS A 348 5.79 1.03 15.91
CA LYS A 348 5.19 1.61 17.12
C LYS A 348 6.28 1.93 18.13
N HIS A 349 6.20 3.12 18.73
CA HIS A 349 7.10 3.50 19.81
C HIS A 349 6.71 2.75 21.10
N VAL A 350 7.67 2.10 21.74
CA VAL A 350 7.49 1.39 23.01
C VAL A 350 8.65 1.77 23.94
N PRO A 351 8.43 2.67 24.92
CA PRO A 351 9.46 3.05 25.88
C PRO A 351 9.95 1.85 26.69
N GLY A 352 11.26 1.72 26.86
CA GLY A 352 11.85 0.65 27.68
C GLY A 352 11.64 -0.75 27.10
N TYR A 353 11.45 -0.87 25.78
CA TYR A 353 11.38 -2.17 25.10
C TYR A 353 12.66 -2.97 25.33
N GLN A 354 12.58 -4.02 26.17
CA GLN A 354 13.69 -4.91 26.46
C GLN A 354 13.73 -6.05 25.45
N ASN A 355 14.82 -6.11 24.70
CA ASN A 355 15.07 -7.13 23.69
C ASN A 355 16.46 -7.73 23.89
N ASP A 356 16.63 -8.43 25.01
CA ASP A 356 17.93 -8.96 25.44
C ASP A 356 18.56 -9.89 24.40
N ILE A 357 17.74 -10.62 23.64
CA ILE A 357 18.20 -11.52 22.57
C ILE A 357 18.92 -10.71 21.49
N SER A 358 18.26 -9.72 20.88
CA SER A 358 18.90 -8.97 19.81
C SER A 358 19.93 -7.96 20.33
N ASP A 359 19.85 -7.49 21.58
CA ASP A 359 20.92 -6.69 22.23
C ASP A 359 22.22 -7.51 22.36
N ALA A 360 22.12 -8.78 22.78
CA ALA A 360 23.28 -9.67 22.79
C ALA A 360 23.87 -9.84 21.38
N LEU A 361 23.03 -9.99 20.35
CA LEU A 361 23.47 -10.11 18.95
C LEU A 361 24.13 -8.83 18.44
N SER A 362 23.51 -7.66 18.67
CA SER A 362 24.00 -6.35 18.22
C SER A 362 25.35 -5.99 18.85
N ARG A 363 25.61 -6.49 20.06
CA ARG A 363 26.88 -6.33 20.80
C ARG A 363 27.91 -7.44 20.55
N LEU A 364 27.61 -8.38 19.65
CA LEU A 364 28.47 -9.53 19.31
C LEU A 364 28.73 -10.48 20.50
N GLN A 365 27.79 -10.55 21.46
CA GLN A 365 27.89 -11.38 22.67
C GLN A 365 27.24 -12.76 22.45
N ILE A 366 27.87 -13.61 21.65
CA ILE A 366 27.27 -14.89 21.22
C ILE A 366 27.01 -15.84 22.39
N ASP A 367 27.88 -15.89 23.39
CA ASP A 367 27.66 -16.75 24.57
C ASP A 367 26.44 -16.31 25.39
N ARG A 368 26.21 -14.99 25.52
CA ARG A 368 25.02 -14.45 26.17
C ARG A 368 23.77 -14.77 25.35
N PHE A 369 23.82 -14.56 24.04
CA PHE A 369 22.73 -14.92 23.13
C PHE A 369 22.36 -16.40 23.25
N ARG A 370 23.34 -17.31 23.28
CA ARG A 370 23.11 -18.75 23.41
C ARG A 370 22.43 -19.15 24.72
N LYS A 371 22.71 -18.44 25.81
CA LYS A 371 21.99 -18.63 27.09
C LYS A 371 20.56 -18.13 27.02
N LEU A 372 20.31 -17.02 26.31
CA LEU A 372 18.98 -16.41 26.18
C LEU A 372 18.07 -17.16 25.19
N ALA A 373 18.64 -17.75 24.14
CA ALA A 373 17.92 -18.47 23.09
C ALA A 373 18.59 -19.82 22.78
N PRO A 374 18.51 -20.81 23.70
CA PRO A 374 19.21 -22.09 23.57
C PRO A 374 18.67 -22.95 22.40
N SER A 375 17.41 -22.75 22.01
CA SER A 375 16.77 -23.44 20.89
C SER A 375 17.04 -22.78 19.52
N ALA A 376 17.75 -21.65 19.46
CA ALA A 376 18.06 -20.98 18.21
C ALA A 376 18.98 -21.83 17.31
N ALA A 377 18.84 -21.66 15.99
CA ALA A 377 19.62 -22.38 14.98
C ALA A 377 21.12 -22.41 15.30
N GLN A 378 21.81 -23.52 14.99
CA GLN A 378 23.23 -23.69 15.36
C GLN A 378 24.16 -22.69 14.68
N HIS A 379 23.82 -22.24 13.48
CA HIS A 379 24.61 -21.28 12.72
C HIS A 379 23.78 -20.04 12.38
N PRO A 380 24.38 -18.84 12.38
CA PRO A 380 23.71 -17.64 11.95
C PRO A 380 23.49 -17.67 10.43
N MET A 381 22.45 -16.99 9.97
CA MET A 381 22.33 -16.68 8.55
C MET A 381 23.41 -15.69 8.10
N LYS A 382 23.84 -15.83 6.85
CA LYS A 382 24.80 -14.93 6.24
C LYS A 382 24.17 -13.55 5.99
N CYS A 383 24.72 -12.52 6.63
CA CYS A 383 24.28 -11.14 6.41
C CYS A 383 24.51 -10.71 4.95
N PRO A 384 23.56 -9.96 4.34
CA PRO A 384 23.74 -9.36 3.03
C PRO A 384 24.82 -8.28 3.07
N SER A 385 25.42 -7.97 1.91
CA SER A 385 26.42 -6.91 1.81
C SER A 385 25.80 -5.53 2.07
N SER A 386 26.62 -4.54 2.42
CA SER A 386 26.13 -3.15 2.59
C SER A 386 25.44 -2.61 1.34
N SER A 387 25.91 -2.98 0.14
CA SER A 387 25.32 -2.60 -1.15
C SER A 387 23.98 -3.27 -1.39
N ASP A 388 23.77 -4.48 -0.86
CA ASP A 388 22.47 -5.13 -0.93
C ASP A 388 21.46 -4.46 0.01
N VAL A 389 21.90 -3.99 1.18
CA VAL A 389 21.04 -3.33 2.18
C VAL A 389 20.69 -1.90 1.77
N MET A 390 21.64 -1.17 1.19
CA MET A 390 21.50 0.24 0.79
C MET A 390 21.14 0.34 -0.69
N TRP A 391 19.87 0.59 -1.00
CA TRP A 391 19.43 0.76 -2.39
C TRP A 391 19.92 2.09 -2.98
N SER A 392 20.86 2.05 -3.92
CA SER A 392 21.60 3.21 -4.43
C SER A 392 21.58 3.41 -5.93
#